data_AF-A0AB36CQR7-F1
#
_entry.id   AF-A0AB36CQR7-F1
#
_cell.length_a   1.000
_cell.length_b   1.000
_cell.length_c   1.000
_cell.angle_alpha   90.00
_cell.angle_beta   90.00
_cell.angle_gamma   90.00
#
_symmetry.space_group_name_H-M   'P 1'
#
loop_
_entity.id
_entity.type
_entity.pdbx_description
1 polymer ?
#
loop_
_entity_poly.entity_id
_entity_poly.type
_entity_poly.pdbx_seq_one_letter_code
_entity_poly.pdbx_strand_id
1 'polypeptide(L)' 'MPTFKVRTYEENREVVADKLEFCPDGIRFYTGDKVTAAFSRYLWVQEEPAAETLPEASDAPLPLPTPDAATDTQPE' A
#
# COMPACT_ATOMS: atom_id res chain seq x y z
N MET A 1 -13.80 0.64 10.24
CA MET A 1 -13.85 1.28 8.91
C MET A 1 -12.46 1.20 8.32
N PRO A 2 -12.30 0.66 7.10
CA PRO A 2 -11.01 0.61 6.43
C PRO A 2 -10.49 2.02 6.11
N THR A 3 -9.17 2.11 5.91
CA THR A 3 -8.50 3.34 5.50
C THR A 3 -7.97 3.16 4.10
N PHE A 4 -8.20 4.15 3.24
CA PHE A 4 -7.76 4.15 1.87
C PHE A 4 -6.63 5.15 1.67
N LYS A 5 -5.49 4.69 1.19
CA LYS A 5 -4.40 5.55 0.73
C LYS A 5 -4.63 5.88 -0.73
N VAL A 6 -4.77 7.17 -1.03
CA VAL A 6 -5.00 7.70 -2.38
C VAL A 6 -3.81 8.57 -2.75
N ARG A 7 -3.10 8.21 -3.82
CA ARG A 7 -2.08 9.10 -4.39
C ARG A 7 -2.65 9.88 -5.55
N THR A 8 -2.56 11.18 -5.45
CA THR A 8 -2.84 12.11 -6.54
C THR A 8 -1.52 12.57 -7.15
N TYR A 9 -1.59 13.43 -8.17
CA TYR A 9 -0.40 14.06 -8.75
C TYR A 9 0.26 15.07 -7.80
N GLU A 10 -0.53 15.66 -6.90
CA GLU A 10 -0.07 16.74 -6.02
C GLU A 10 0.40 16.20 -4.68
N GLU A 11 -0.30 15.20 -4.14
CA GLU A 11 -0.07 14.68 -2.79
C GLU A 11 -0.67 13.28 -2.55
N ASN A 12 -0.26 12.67 -1.42
CA ASN A 12 -0.88 11.46 -0.90
C ASN A 12 -1.93 11.85 0.15
N ARG A 13 -3.12 11.26 0.06
CA ARG A 13 -4.26 11.46 0.96
C ARG A 13 -4.66 10.14 1.61
N GLU A 14 -5.10 10.23 2.86
CA GLU A 14 -5.70 9.10 3.58
C GLU A 14 -7.19 9.40 3.76
N VAL A 15 -8.03 8.42 3.41
CA VAL A 15 -9.49 8.55 3.44
C VAL A 15 -10.07 7.38 4.22
N VAL A 16 -10.81 7.68 5.28
CA VAL A 16 -11.55 6.65 6.02
C VAL A 16 -12.96 6.56 5.45
N ALA A 17 -13.33 5.40 4.93
CA ALA A 17 -14.63 5.17 4.31
C ALA A 17 -15.07 3.72 4.50
N ASP A 18 -16.36 3.43 4.29
CA ASP A 18 -16.91 2.08 4.33
C ASP A 18 -16.64 1.32 3.03
N LYS A 19 -16.68 2.04 1.90
CA LYS A 19 -16.43 1.47 0.56
C LYS A 19 -15.89 2.53 -0.39
N LEU A 20 -15.25 2.07 -1.46
CA LEU A 20 -14.91 2.88 -2.63
C LEU A 20 -15.65 2.39 -3.88
N GLU A 21 -15.82 3.27 -4.85
CA GLU A 21 -16.38 2.97 -6.16
C GLU A 21 -15.57 3.66 -7.25
N PHE A 22 -15.18 2.89 -8.27
CA PHE A 22 -14.56 3.43 -9.47
C PHE A 22 -15.64 3.90 -10.43
N CYS A 23 -15.67 5.20 -10.71
CA CYS A 23 -16.59 5.84 -11.64
C CYS A 23 -15.85 6.24 -12.93
N PRO A 24 -16.57 6.49 -14.04
CA PRO A 24 -15.95 6.99 -15.28
C PRO A 24 -15.19 8.33 -15.09
N ASP A 25 -15.64 9.13 -14.13
CA ASP A 25 -15.14 10.46 -13.79
C ASP A 25 -14.12 10.48 -12.64
N GLY A 26 -13.76 9.33 -12.07
CA GLY A 26 -12.80 9.24 -10.97
C GLY A 26 -13.11 8.15 -9.95
N ILE A 27 -12.75 8.37 -8.69
CA ILE A 27 -13.08 7.47 -7.57
C ILE A 27 -13.92 8.21 -6.53
N ARG A 28 -14.89 7.51 -5.94
CA ARG A 28 -15.74 8.01 -4.85
C ARG A 28 -15.63 7.12 -3.64
N PHE A 29 -15.58 7.74 -2.47
CA PHE A 29 -15.51 7.09 -1.17
C PHE A 29 -16.81 7.35 -0.42
N TYR A 30 -17.40 6.30 0.15
CA TYR A 30 -18.69 6.38 0.82
C TYR A 30 -18.57 6.02 2.30
N THR A 31 -19.24 6.80 3.13
CA THR A 31 -19.51 6.45 4.53
C THR A 31 -21.04 6.35 4.70
N GLY A 32 -21.54 5.16 5.00
CA GLY A 32 -22.95 4.81 4.83
C GLY A 32 -23.41 5.05 3.38
N ASP A 33 -24.49 5.84 3.22
CA ASP A 33 -25.07 6.19 1.92
C ASP A 33 -24.57 7.53 1.36
N LYS A 34 -23.54 8.13 1.96
CA LYS A 34 -23.03 9.45 1.56
C LYS A 34 -21.62 9.38 1.00
N VAL A 35 -21.35 10.14 -0.06
CA VAL A 35 -19.98 10.36 -0.54
C VAL A 35 -19.26 11.29 0.43
N THR A 36 -18.14 10.84 0.99
CA THR A 36 -17.31 11.62 1.92
C THR A 36 -16.06 12.19 1.26
N ALA A 37 -15.56 11.55 0.21
CA ALA A 37 -14.49 12.09 -0.63
C ALA A 37 -14.64 11.62 -2.08
N ALA A 38 -14.15 12.40 -3.02
CA ALA A 38 -14.08 12.01 -4.43
C ALA A 38 -12.83 12.63 -5.09
N PHE A 39 -12.21 11.88 -5.99
CA PHE A 39 -11.02 12.33 -6.71
C PHE A 39 -11.20 12.06 -8.20
N SER A 40 -11.25 13.13 -9.00
CA SER A 40 -11.36 13.03 -10.46
C SER A 40 -10.04 12.65 -11.15
N ARG A 41 -8.91 12.81 -10.45
CA ARG A 41 -7.58 12.43 -10.92
C ARG A 41 -6.81 11.79 -9.77
N TYR A 42 -6.50 10.51 -9.93
CA TYR A 42 -5.70 9.74 -9.00
C TYR A 42 -4.72 8.86 -9.78
N LEU A 43 -3.58 8.55 -9.16
CA LEU A 43 -2.56 7.67 -9.71
C LEU A 43 -2.76 6.23 -9.23
N TRP A 44 -3.06 6.06 -7.94
CA TRP A 44 -3.41 4.77 -7.36
C TRP A 44 -4.24 4.95 -6.09
N VAL A 45 -4.95 3.87 -5.72
CA VAL A 45 -5.65 3.71 -4.45
C VAL A 45 -5.29 2.34 -3.87
N GLN A 46 -5.11 2.26 -2.56
CA GLN A 46 -4.98 1.01 -1.82
C GLN A 46 -5.86 1.06 -0.59
N GLU A 47 -6.65 -0.01 -0.44
CA GLU A 47 -7.35 -0.29 0.80
C GLU A 47 -6.35 -0.88 1.79
N GLU A 48 -6.18 -0.21 2.92
CA GLU A 48 -5.54 -0.79 4.08
C GLU A 48 -6.65 -1.35 4.97
N PRO A 49 -6.67 -2.68 5.19
CA PRO A 49 -7.58 -3.24 6.17
C PRO A 49 -7.30 -2.56 7.50
N ALA A 50 -8.35 -2.23 8.24
CA ALA A 50 -8.20 -1.71 9.59
C ALA A 50 -7.35 -2.71 10.36
N ALA A 51 -6.07 -2.38 10.57
CA ALA A 51 -5.14 -3.29 11.19
C ALA A 51 -5.70 -3.65 12.58
N GLU A 52 -6.07 -4.91 12.77
CA GLU A 52 -5.93 -5.48 14.09
C GLU A 52 -4.45 -5.29 14.42
N THR A 53 -4.16 -4.43 15.40
CA THR A 53 -2.82 -4.16 15.90
C THR A 53 -2.14 -5.48 16.23
N LEU A 54 -1.40 -6.03 15.26
CA LEU A 54 -0.38 -7.03 15.52
C LEU A 54 0.76 -6.26 16.18
N PRO A 55 1.19 -6.63 17.40
CA PRO A 55 2.26 -5.92 18.09
C PRO A 55 3.53 -5.95 17.22
N GLU A 56 4.23 -4.82 17.17
CA GLU A 56 5.51 -4.63 16.49
C GLU A 56 6.44 -5.84 16.70
N ALA A 57 6.64 -6.63 15.66
CA ALA A 57 7.78 -7.53 15.60
C ALA A 57 9.00 -6.68 15.23
N SER A 58 9.66 -6.18 16.28
CA SER A 58 11.02 -5.65 16.27
C SER A 58 11.95 -6.41 15.32
N ASP A 59 12.68 -5.64 14.52
CA ASP A 59 14.08 -5.83 14.15
C ASP A 59 14.52 -7.27 13.78
N ALA A 60 14.44 -7.59 12.49
CA ALA A 60 15.27 -8.64 11.91
C ALA A 60 16.18 -7.99 10.84
N PRO A 61 17.49 -7.85 11.10
CA PRO A 61 18.41 -7.38 10.08
C PRO A 61 18.41 -8.38 8.92
N LEU A 62 18.21 -7.88 7.69
CA LEU A 62 18.40 -8.66 6.47
C LEU A 62 19.80 -9.27 6.49
N PRO A 63 19.98 -10.60 6.34
CA PRO A 63 21.31 -11.14 6.15
C PRO A 63 21.85 -10.61 4.82
N LEU A 64 22.92 -9.81 4.91
CA LEU A 64 23.75 -9.46 3.75
C LEU A 64 24.18 -10.77 3.07
N PRO A 65 24.10 -10.88 1.73
CA PRO A 65 24.67 -12.04 1.06
C PRO A 65 26.17 -12.06 1.33
N THR A 66 26.65 -13.09 2.02
CA THR A 66 28.07 -13.41 2.14
C THR A 66 28.63 -13.55 0.72
N PRO A 67 29.67 -12.80 0.31
CA PRO A 67 30.35 -13.10 -0.95
C PRO A 67 30.99 -14.49 -0.80
N ASP A 68 30.48 -15.44 -1.57
CA ASP A 68 31.03 -16.79 -1.72
C ASP A 68 32.48 -16.65 -2.20
N ALA A 69 33.42 -16.93 -1.28
CA ALA A 69 34.84 -16.94 -1.56
C ALA A 69 35.30 -18.40 -1.62
N ALA A 70 35.86 -18.75 -2.79
CA ALA A 70 36.75 -19.89 -3.08
C ALA A 70 36.06 -21.28 -3.16
N THR A 71 36.35 -22.19 -4.10
CA THR A 71 37.41 -22.36 -5.12
C THR A 71 37.14 -23.70 -5.85
N ASP A 72 37.81 -23.94 -7.00
CA ASP A 72 38.09 -25.27 -7.63
C ASP A 72 36.94 -25.92 -8.43
N THR A 73 37.09 -26.50 -9.64
CA THR A 73 38.24 -26.96 -10.45
C THR A 73 37.76 -27.03 -11.92
N GLN A 74 38.51 -26.52 -12.91
CA GLN A 74 38.23 -26.77 -14.34
C GLN A 74 39.27 -27.75 -14.88
N PRO A 75 38.89 -28.93 -15.42
CA PRO A 75 39.82 -29.81 -16.10
C PRO A 75 39.93 -29.41 -17.59
N GLU A 76 41.16 -29.31 -18.09
CA GLU A 76 41.50 -29.52 -19.51
C GLU A 76 42.59 -30.59 -19.60
#